data_AF-A0A0N4WGN2-F1
#
_entry.id   AF-A0A0N4WGN2-F1
#
_cell.length_a   1.000
_cell.length_b   1.000
_cell.length_c   1.000
_cell.angle_alpha   90.00
_cell.angle_beta   90.00
_cell.angle_gamma   90.00
#
_symmetry.space_group_name_H-M   'P 1'
#
loop_
_entity.id
_entity.type
_entity.pdbx_description
1 polymer ?
#
loop_
_entity_poly.entity_id
_entity_poly.type
_entity_poly.pdbx_seq_one_letter_code
_entity_poly.pdbx_strand_id
1 'polypeptide(L)'
;LQDLLYRRLRCLANYEAANKNLERARGRNKDIQKAETEQQEACKKFEDISALAKTELKDLKKRRVLAFKKNLADLADLEIKHAKV
;
A
#
# COMPACT_ATOMS: atom_id res chain seq x y z
N LEU A 1 -3.49 -4.57 6.43
CA LEU A 1 -3.77 -3.72 5.24
C LEU A 1 -4.05 -2.26 5.61
N GLN A 2 -4.97 -1.96 6.53
CA GLN A 2 -5.26 -0.58 6.95
C GLN A 2 -4.01 0.17 7.46
N ASP A 3 -3.23 -0.45 8.36
CA ASP A 3 -1.95 0.09 8.83
C ASP A 3 -0.94 0.31 7.68
N LEU A 4 -0.85 -0.62 6.72
CA LEU A 4 0.02 -0.48 5.55
C LEU A 4 -0.38 0.73 4.69
N LEU A 5 -1.67 0.92 4.43
CA LEU A 5 -2.17 2.07 3.66
C LEU A 5 -1.96 3.39 4.42
N TYR A 6 -2.11 3.38 5.75
CA TYR A 6 -1.84 4.54 6.58
C TYR A 6 -0.34 4.93 6.55
N ARG A 7 0.55 3.95 6.68
CA ARG A 7 2.00 4.17 6.54
C ARG A 7 2.35 4.69 5.15
N ARG A 8 1.73 4.16 4.09
CA ARG A 8 1.91 4.68 2.73
C ARG A 8 1.51 6.15 2.63
N LEU A 9 0.38 6.53 3.21
CA LEU A 9 -0.07 7.93 3.21
C LEU A 9 0.93 8.85 3.93
N ARG A 10 1.50 8.39 5.05
CA ARG A 10 2.56 9.12 5.75
C ARG A 10 3.84 9.27 4.90
N CYS A 11 4.27 8.21 4.22
CA CYS A 11 5.41 8.27 3.30
C CYS A 11 5.16 9.25 2.14
N LEU A 12 3.94 9.30 1.59
CA LEU A 12 3.56 10.27 0.56
C LEU A 12 3.68 11.70 1.08
N ALA A 13 3.11 11.99 2.25
CA ALA A 13 3.19 13.31 2.85
C ALA A 13 4.64 13.76 3.10
N ASN A 14 5.49 12.84 3.57
CA ASN A 14 6.92 13.12 3.74
C ASN A 14 7.62 13.40 2.40
N TYR A 15 7.30 12.64 1.36
CA TYR A 15 7.84 12.84 0.02
C TYR A 15 7.43 14.20 -0.57
N GLU A 16 6.16 14.58 -0.45
CA GLU A 16 5.66 15.89 -0.87
C GLU A 16 6.32 17.04 -0.09
N ALA A 17 6.55 16.87 1.21
CA ALA A 17 7.27 17.84 2.02
C ALA A 17 8.73 17.99 1.58
N ALA A 18 9.43 16.88 1.31
CA ALA A 18 10.80 16.88 0.81
C ALA A 18 10.91 17.55 -0.57
N ASN A 19 9.96 17.29 -1.47
CA ASN A 19 9.86 17.99 -2.76
C ASN A 19 9.74 19.50 -2.58
N LYS A 20 8.83 19.97 -1.72
CA LYS A 20 8.68 21.40 -1.43
C LYS A 20 9.95 22.02 -0.85
N ASN A 21 10.68 21.28 -0.01
CA ASN A 21 11.94 21.75 0.56
C ASN A 21 13.04 21.84 -0.49
N LEU A 22 13.14 20.88 -1.40
CA LEU A 22 14.08 20.91 -2.52
C LEU A 22 13.82 22.13 -3.43
N GLU A 23 12.56 22.41 -3.76
CA GLU A 23 12.21 23.59 -4.55
C GLU A 23 12.59 24.90 -3.86
N ARG A 24 12.44 24.99 -2.53
CA ARG A 24 12.91 26.15 -1.75
C ARG A 24 14.43 26.27 -1.75
N ALA A 25 15.15 25.15 -1.62
CA ALA A 25 16.61 25.11 -1.64
C ALA A 25 17.16 25.57 -3.00
N ARG A 26 16.54 25.10 -4.09
CA ARG A 26 16.81 25.55 -5.47
C ARG A 26 16.55 27.05 -5.63
N GLY A 27 15.39 27.55 -5.19
CA GLY A 27 15.06 28.98 -5.27
C GLY A 27 16.01 29.90 -4.48
N ARG A 28 16.64 29.39 -3.42
CA ARG A 28 17.62 30.13 -2.60
C ARG A 28 19.08 29.90 -3.01
N ASN A 29 19.33 29.02 -4.00
CA ASN A 29 20.67 28.55 -4.36
C ASN A 29 21.51 28.10 -3.15
N LYS A 30 20.87 27.43 -2.18
CA LYS A 30 21.50 27.02 -0.92
C LYS A 30 21.01 25.65 -0.49
N ASP A 31 21.91 24.82 0.03
CA ASP A 31 21.63 23.49 0.59
C ASP A 31 20.98 22.49 -0.39
N ILE A 32 21.14 22.71 -1.71
CA ILE A 32 20.48 21.92 -2.77
C ILE A 32 20.81 20.44 -2.67
N GLN A 33 22.09 20.07 -2.58
CA GLN A 33 22.54 18.67 -2.55
C GLN A 33 21.96 17.90 -1.35
N LYS A 34 21.88 18.56 -0.19
CA LYS A 34 21.27 17.98 1.01
C LYS A 34 19.77 17.73 0.79
N ALA A 35 19.05 18.74 0.31
CA ALA A 35 17.63 18.63 0.05
C ALA A 35 17.29 17.60 -1.04
N GLU A 36 18.17 17.44 -2.03
CA GLU A 36 18.03 16.45 -3.11
C GLU A 36 18.21 15.03 -2.56
N THR A 37 19.18 14.81 -1.69
CA THR A 37 19.39 13.52 -1.02
C THR A 37 18.19 13.16 -0.13
N GLU A 38 17.70 14.11 0.68
CA GLU A 38 16.50 13.92 1.52
C GLU A 38 15.25 13.59 0.68
N GLN A 39 15.07 14.26 -0.46
CA GLN A 39 13.98 13.99 -1.40
C GLN A 39 14.09 12.61 -2.01
N GLN A 40 15.29 12.19 -2.42
CA GLN A 40 15.51 10.90 -3.06
C GLN A 40 15.26 9.74 -2.09
N GLU A 41 15.68 9.88 -0.83
CA GLU A 41 15.37 8.92 0.23
C GLU A 41 13.86 8.83 0.52
N ALA A 42 13.17 9.97 0.59
CA ALA A 42 11.73 10.01 0.80
C ALA A 42 10.96 9.39 -0.38
N CYS A 43 11.41 9.64 -1.60
CA CYS A 43 10.89 9.03 -2.83
C CYS A 43 11.00 7.51 -2.77
N LYS A 44 12.22 6.99 -2.53
CA LYS A 44 12.47 5.55 -2.45
C LYS A 44 11.58 4.87 -1.41
N LYS A 45 11.48 5.44 -0.20
CA LYS A 45 10.59 4.91 0.87
C LYS A 45 9.13 4.87 0.43
N PHE A 46 8.65 5.89 -0.28
CA PHE A 46 7.28 5.93 -0.79
C PHE A 46 7.04 4.93 -1.93
N GLU A 47 8.01 4.73 -2.82
CA GLU A 47 7.94 3.76 -3.90
C GLU A 47 7.92 2.32 -3.37
N ASP A 48 8.82 1.99 -2.45
CA ASP A 48 8.91 0.65 -1.84
C ASP A 48 7.59 0.27 -1.16
N ILE A 49 7.04 1.14 -0.31
CA ILE A 49 5.77 0.88 0.37
C ILE A 49 4.59 0.86 -0.60
N SER A 50 4.64 1.64 -1.69
CA SER A 50 3.61 1.62 -2.72
C SER A 50 3.63 0.32 -3.52
N ALA A 51 4.81 -0.24 -3.80
CA ALA A 51 4.95 -1.54 -4.45
C ALA A 51 4.37 -2.65 -3.56
N LEU A 52 4.73 -2.67 -2.28
CA LEU A 52 4.18 -3.61 -1.30
C LEU A 52 2.65 -3.51 -1.20
N ALA A 53 2.11 -2.30 -1.05
CA ALA A 53 0.67 -2.08 -0.96
C ALA A 53 -0.09 -2.57 -2.20
N LYS A 54 0.47 -2.38 -3.41
CA LYS A 54 -0.14 -2.89 -4.66
C LYS A 54 -0.22 -4.41 -4.67
N THR A 55 0.83 -5.10 -4.22
CA THR A 55 0.87 -6.57 -4.14
C THR A 55 -0.15 -7.08 -3.11
N GLU A 56 -0.13 -6.54 -1.89
CA GLU A 56 -1.07 -6.94 -0.83
C GLU A 56 -2.54 -6.76 -1.22
N LEU A 57 -2.87 -5.68 -1.94
CA LEU A 57 -4.24 -5.45 -2.42
C LEU A 57 -4.67 -6.50 -3.46
N LYS A 58 -3.78 -6.87 -4.38
CA LYS A 58 -4.06 -7.93 -5.37
C LYS A 58 -4.28 -9.27 -4.68
N ASP A 59 -3.43 -9.61 -3.72
CA ASP A 59 -3.51 -10.90 -3.03
C ASP A 59 -4.68 -10.97 -2.06
N LEU A 60 -5.07 -9.85 -1.44
CA LEU A 60 -6.31 -9.78 -0.67
C LEU A 60 -7.52 -10.09 -1.55
N LYS A 61 -7.61 -9.50 -2.76
CA LYS A 61 -8.71 -9.78 -3.69
C LYS A 61 -8.79 -11.27 -4.05
N LYS A 62 -7.65 -11.90 -4.36
CA LYS A 62 -7.57 -13.34 -4.65
C LYS A 62 -8.04 -14.18 -3.47
N ARG A 63 -7.47 -13.96 -2.28
CA ARG A 63 -7.82 -14.69 -1.05
C ARG A 63 -9.30 -14.57 -0.73
N ARG A 64 -9.87 -13.37 -0.86
CA ARG A 64 -11.28 -13.10 -0.62
C ARG A 64 -12.17 -13.95 -1.52
N VAL A 65 -11.93 -13.95 -2.83
CA VAL A 65 -12.73 -14.76 -3.78
C VAL A 65 -12.62 -16.25 -3.47
N LEU A 66 -11.41 -16.74 -3.17
CA LEU A 66 -11.19 -18.15 -2.85
C LEU A 66 -11.93 -18.57 -1.58
N ALA A 67 -11.86 -17.75 -0.52
CA ALA A 67 -12.59 -17.98 0.72
C ALA A 67 -14.11 -17.99 0.50
N PHE A 68 -14.65 -17.04 -0.26
CA PHE A 68 -16.09 -17.04 -0.59
C PHE A 68 -16.52 -18.29 -1.35
N LYS A 69 -15.76 -18.70 -2.37
CA LYS A 69 -16.06 -19.92 -3.14
C LYS A 69 -16.07 -21.15 -2.25
N LYS A 70 -15.04 -21.30 -1.40
CA LYS A 70 -14.95 -22.42 -0.46
C LYS A 70 -16.14 -22.43 0.50
N ASN A 71 -16.42 -21.30 1.14
CA ASN A 71 -17.51 -21.21 2.11
C ASN A 71 -18.88 -21.54 1.48
N LEU A 72 -19.14 -21.12 0.24
CA LEU A 72 -20.38 -21.44 -0.47
C LEU A 72 -20.48 -22.92 -0.85
N ALA A 73 -19.38 -23.54 -1.29
CA ALA A 73 -19.34 -24.96 -1.57
C ALA A 73 -19.55 -25.79 -0.29
N ASP A 74 -18.84 -25.45 0.78
CA ASP A 74 -18.96 -26.11 2.08
C ASP A 74 -20.40 -25.98 2.63
N LEU A 75 -21.04 -24.81 2.47
CA LEU A 75 -22.43 -24.60 2.86
C LEU A 75 -23.39 -25.48 2.04
N ALA A 76 -23.25 -25.48 0.71
CA ALA A 76 -24.11 -26.30 -0.16
C ALA A 76 -23.98 -27.80 0.16
N ASP A 77 -22.77 -28.28 0.44
CA ASP A 77 -22.52 -29.66 0.85
C ASP A 77 -23.21 -30.00 2.18
N LEU A 78 -23.23 -29.06 3.13
CA LEU A 78 -23.93 -29.24 4.40
C LEU A 78 -25.46 -29.27 4.21
N GLU A 79 -26.00 -28.37 3.39
CA GLU A 79 -27.43 -28.33 3.08
C GLU A 79 -27.89 -29.63 2.39
N ILE A 80 -27.11 -30.14 1.43
CA ILE A 80 -27.40 -31.41 0.75
C ILE A 80 -27.38 -32.58 1.74
N LYS A 81 -26.43 -32.60 2.68
CA LYS A 81 -26.38 -33.65 3.71
C LYS A 81 -27.60 -33.60 4.62
N HIS A 82 -28.00 -32.41 5.09
CA HIS A 82 -29.18 -32.26 5.94
C HIS A 82 -30.48 -32.62 5.23
N ALA A 83 -30.62 -32.30 3.94
CA ALA A 83 -31.83 -32.62 3.18
C ALA A 83 -31.98 -34.13 2.86
N LYS A 84 -30.92 -34.92 3.05
CA LYS A 84 -30.91 -36.38 2.84
C LYS A 84 -31.10 -37.18 4.14
N VAL A 85 -31.23 -36.51 5.28
CA VAL A 85 -31.59 -37.07 6.59
C VAL A 85 -33.08 -36.86 6.81
#